data_AF-A0A7W0SSE7-F1
#
_entry.id   AF-A0A7W0SSE7-F1
#
_cell.length_a   1.000
_cell.length_b   1.000
_cell.length_c   1.000
_cell.angle_alpha   90.00
_cell.angle_beta   90.00
_cell.angle_gamma   90.00
#
_symmetry.space_group_name_H-M   'P 1'
#
loop_
_entity.id
_entity.type
_entity.pdbx_description
1 polymer ?
#
loop_
_entity_poly.entity_id
_entity_poly.type
_entity_poly.pdbx_seq_one_letter_code
_entity_poly.pdbx_strand_id
1 'polypeptide(L)'
;MRTTLSLEDGLFAEVKQLAARTGRTVTSLVDEALRQMLLRREAPPERQRFEMVTFRGSGAKPGVDLDDTAALQDLMDERAAP
;
A
#
# COMPACT_ATOMS: atom_id res chain seq x y z
N MET A 1 -14.37 0.46 -27.16
CA MET A 1 -13.93 -0.22 -28.40
C MET A 1 -14.58 -1.60 -28.46
N ARG A 2 -14.93 -2.10 -29.64
CA ARG A 2 -15.35 -3.50 -29.81
C ARG A 2 -14.17 -4.31 -30.31
N THR A 3 -13.80 -5.34 -29.57
CA THR A 3 -12.67 -6.23 -29.88
C THR A 3 -13.15 -7.67 -29.83
N THR A 4 -12.72 -8.49 -30.78
CA THR A 4 -12.93 -9.93 -30.77
C THR A 4 -11.67 -10.59 -30.24
N LEU A 5 -11.81 -11.43 -29.21
CA LEU A 5 -10.74 -12.17 -28.55
C LEU A 5 -11.11 -13.64 -28.49
N SER A 6 -10.15 -14.51 -28.80
CA SER A 6 -10.31 -15.96 -28.66
C SER A 6 -9.98 -16.36 -27.22
N LEU A 7 -10.89 -17.08 -26.57
CA LEU A 7 -10.74 -17.63 -25.23
C LEU A 7 -10.98 -19.12 -25.30
N GLU A 8 -10.32 -19.88 -24.43
CA GLU A 8 -10.67 -21.29 -24.21
C GLU A 8 -12.11 -21.40 -23.70
N ASP A 9 -12.86 -22.38 -24.21
CA ASP A 9 -14.29 -22.54 -23.89
C ASP A 9 -14.54 -22.73 -22.38
N GLY A 10 -13.67 -23.49 -21.70
CA GLY A 10 -13.75 -23.69 -20.25
C GLY A 10 -13.60 -22.38 -19.48
N LEU A 11 -12.60 -21.59 -19.83
CA LEU A 11 -12.38 -20.27 -19.23
C LEU A 11 -13.56 -19.33 -19.50
N PHE A 12 -14.11 -19.32 -20.71
CA PHE A 12 -15.26 -18.49 -21.03
C PHE A 12 -16.51 -18.88 -20.23
N ALA A 13 -16.71 -20.18 -19.96
CA ALA A 13 -17.78 -20.67 -19.11
C ALA A 13 -17.63 -20.17 -17.67
N GLU A 14 -16.41 -20.21 -17.10
CA GLU A 14 -16.14 -19.69 -15.76
C GLU A 14 -16.38 -18.18 -15.66
N VAL A 15 -15.93 -17.41 -16.65
CA VAL A 15 -16.15 -15.96 -16.69
C VAL A 15 -17.64 -15.63 -16.75
N LYS A 16 -18.43 -16.39 -17.52
CA LYS A 16 -19.90 -16.24 -17.54
C LYS A 16 -20.54 -16.53 -16.19
N GLN A 17 -20.11 -17.58 -15.51
CA GLN A 17 -20.62 -17.91 -14.17
C GLN A 17 -20.29 -16.79 -13.18
N LEU A 18 -19.06 -16.26 -13.20
CA LEU A 18 -18.66 -15.16 -12.35
C LEU A 18 -19.46 -13.89 -12.65
N ALA A 19 -19.68 -13.57 -13.93
CA ALA A 19 -20.51 -12.45 -14.38
C ALA A 19 -21.94 -12.56 -13.81
N ALA A 20 -22.56 -13.73 -13.93
CA ALA A 20 -23.89 -13.98 -13.40
C ALA A 20 -23.95 -13.85 -11.87
N ARG A 21 -22.98 -14.44 -11.15
CA ARG A 21 -22.92 -14.37 -9.68
C ARG A 21 -22.71 -12.94 -9.16
N THR A 22 -21.98 -12.11 -9.89
CA THR A 22 -21.62 -10.75 -9.46
C THR A 22 -22.55 -9.67 -10.02
N GLY A 23 -23.53 -10.03 -10.86
CA GLY A 23 -24.42 -9.06 -11.51
C GLY A 23 -23.70 -8.17 -12.53
N ARG A 24 -22.61 -8.66 -13.14
CA ARG A 24 -21.76 -7.91 -14.06
C ARG A 24 -21.79 -8.49 -15.46
N THR A 25 -21.34 -7.71 -16.45
CA THR A 25 -21.16 -8.21 -17.81
C THR A 25 -19.79 -8.87 -17.97
N VAL A 26 -19.69 -9.83 -18.89
CA VAL A 26 -18.41 -10.45 -19.25
C VAL A 26 -17.39 -9.39 -19.68
N THR A 27 -17.82 -8.41 -20.48
CA THR A 27 -16.96 -7.30 -20.91
C THR A 27 -16.42 -6.48 -19.73
N SER A 28 -17.23 -6.18 -18.73
CA SER A 28 -16.78 -5.44 -17.53
C SER A 28 -15.73 -6.22 -16.73
N LEU A 29 -15.91 -7.54 -16.59
CA LEU A 29 -14.94 -8.39 -15.91
C LEU A 29 -13.61 -8.48 -16.67
N VAL A 30 -13.67 -8.63 -18.00
CA VAL A 30 -12.47 -8.67 -18.84
C VAL A 30 -11.73 -7.33 -18.78
N ASP A 31 -12.43 -6.18 -18.85
CA ASP A 31 -11.80 -4.87 -18.76
C ASP A 31 -11.10 -4.67 -17.41
N GLU A 32 -11.75 -5.04 -16.31
CA GLU A 32 -11.13 -4.95 -14.98
C GLU A 32 -9.91 -5.86 -14.84
N ALA A 33 -10.01 -7.11 -15.29
CA ALA A 33 -8.89 -8.05 -15.23
C ALA A 33 -7.68 -7.52 -16.00
N LEU A 34 -7.88 -6.94 -17.19
CA LEU A 34 -6.82 -6.33 -17.98
C LEU A 34 -6.21 -5.11 -17.29
N ARG A 35 -7.03 -4.24 -16.69
CA ARG A 35 -6.54 -3.10 -15.90
C ARG A 35 -5.67 -3.55 -14.73
N GLN A 36 -6.14 -4.53 -13.95
CA GLN A 36 -5.36 -5.05 -12.82
C GLN A 36 -4.06 -5.71 -13.29
N MET A 37 -4.08 -6.42 -14.41
CA MET A 37 -2.88 -7.02 -14.99
C MET A 37 -1.84 -5.95 -15.37
N LEU A 38 -2.26 -4.86 -16.01
CA LEU A 38 -1.38 -3.76 -16.40
C LEU A 38 -0.81 -3.04 -15.16
N LEU A 39 -1.65 -2.74 -14.17
CA LEU A 39 -1.22 -2.11 -12.92
C LEU A 39 -0.21 -2.98 -12.15
N ARG A 40 -0.41 -4.31 -12.10
CA ARG A 40 0.53 -5.24 -11.47
C ARG A 40 1.85 -5.33 -12.23
N ARG A 41 1.84 -5.18 -13.55
CA ARG A 41 3.05 -5.16 -14.37
C ARG A 41 3.89 -3.91 -14.09
N GLU A 42 3.23 -2.79 -13.79
CA GLU A 42 3.86 -1.57 -13.28
C GLU A 42 4.16 -1.66 -11.78
N ALA A 43 4.43 -2.87 -11.26
CA ALA A 43 4.74 -3.09 -9.85
C ALA A 43 5.67 -1.96 -9.36
N PRO A 44 5.27 -1.20 -8.32
CA PRO A 44 6.16 -0.21 -7.74
C PRO A 44 7.48 -0.93 -7.42
N PRO A 45 8.64 -0.27 -7.63
CA PRO A 45 9.94 -0.88 -7.37
C PRO A 45 9.87 -1.59 -6.03
N GLU A 46 10.36 -2.83 -5.97
CA GLU A 46 10.31 -3.71 -4.80
C GLU A 46 10.35 -2.85 -3.55
N ARG A 47 9.21 -2.71 -2.86
CA ARG A 47 9.10 -1.77 -1.75
C ARG A 47 10.20 -2.16 -0.78
N GLN A 48 11.24 -1.35 -0.73
CA GLN A 48 12.37 -1.60 0.14
C GLN A 48 11.78 -1.82 1.53
N ARG A 49 12.14 -2.94 2.17
CA ARG A 49 11.64 -3.22 3.51
C ARG A 49 11.87 -1.97 4.35
N PHE A 50 10.81 -1.48 4.98
CA PHE A 50 10.93 -0.36 5.88
C PHE A 50 11.92 -0.74 6.98
N GLU A 51 13.10 -0.11 6.97
CA GLU A 51 14.07 -0.24 8.03
C GLU A 51 13.79 0.84 9.07
N MET A 52 13.32 0.41 10.23
CA MET A 52 13.11 1.31 11.35
C MET A 52 14.47 1.73 11.90
N VAL A 53 14.81 3.01 11.74
CA VAL A 53 16.00 3.58 12.40
C VAL A 53 15.70 3.68 13.90
N THR A 54 16.24 2.75 14.67
CA THR A 54 16.15 2.77 16.14
C THR A 54 17.42 3.34 16.74
N PHE A 55 17.30 4.16 17.76
CA PHE A 55 18.43 4.52 18.63
C PHE A 55 18.29 3.80 19.97
N ARG A 56 19.41 3.36 20.55
CA ARG A 56 19.45 2.82 21.92
C ARG A 56 19.86 3.93 22.86
N GLY A 57 18.94 4.39 23.71
CA GLY A 57 19.21 5.35 24.78
C GLY A 57 19.33 4.66 26.15
N SER A 58 19.79 5.41 27.16
CA SER A 58 19.83 4.98 28.57
C SER A 58 18.53 5.27 29.34
N GLY A 59 17.41 5.46 28.64
CA GLY A 59 16.13 5.89 29.20
C GLY A 59 15.93 7.40 29.17
N ALA A 60 14.82 7.86 29.76
CA ALA A 60 14.53 9.29 29.90
C ALA A 60 15.56 9.97 30.83
N LYS A 61 15.87 11.24 30.55
CA LYS A 61 16.74 12.04 31.40
C LYS A 61 16.04 12.25 32.76
N PRO A 62 16.66 11.89 33.90
CA PRO A 62 16.05 12.08 35.21
C PRO A 62 15.71 13.56 35.47
N GLY A 63 14.55 13.82 36.05
CA GLY A 63 14.09 15.18 36.36
C GLY A 63 13.49 15.94 35.17
N VAL A 64 13.35 15.31 34.00
CA VAL A 64 12.58 15.87 32.88
C VAL A 64 11.17 15.30 32.92
N ASP A 65 10.19 16.18 33.02
CA ASP A 65 8.79 15.85 32.79
C ASP A 65 8.55 15.76 31.28
N LEU A 66 8.04 14.62 30.80
CA LEU A 66 7.76 14.39 29.38
C LEU A 66 6.37 14.87 28.97
N ASP A 67 5.48 15.14 29.94
CA ASP A 67 4.14 15.65 29.68
C ASP A 67 4.12 17.19 29.57
N ASP A 68 5.18 17.87 30.05
CA ASP A 68 5.39 19.30 29.80
C ASP A 68 6.11 19.53 28.47
N THR A 69 5.31 19.73 27.42
CA THR A 69 5.82 19.91 26.06
C THR A 69 6.72 21.14 25.90
N ALA A 70 6.46 22.22 26.65
CA ALA A 70 7.20 23.46 26.52
C ALA A 70 8.61 23.32 27.13
N ALA A 71 8.68 22.83 28.38
CA ALA A 71 9.94 22.61 29.06
C ALA A 71 10.80 21.53 28.36
N LEU A 72 10.16 20.50 27.79
CA LEU A 72 10.86 19.47 27.02
C LEU A 72 11.49 20.05 25.74
N GLN A 73 10.75 20.89 25.01
CA GLN A 73 11.21 21.48 23.76
C GLN A 73 12.44 22.39 23.99
N ASP A 74 12.41 23.24 25.01
CA ASP A 74 13.54 24.11 25.36
C ASP A 74 14.83 23.30 25.62
N LEU A 75 14.72 22.19 26.37
CA LEU A 75 15.83 21.28 26.65
C LEU A 75 16.37 20.55 25.41
N MET A 76 15.51 20.28 24.42
CA MET A 76 15.89 19.62 23.17
C MET A 76 16.63 20.60 22.24
N ASP A 77 16.19 21.85 22.20
CA ASP A 77 16.77 22.89 21.36
C ASP A 77 18.13 23.38 21.89
N GLU A 78 18.33 23.42 23.22
CA GLU A 78 19.63 23.71 23.85
C GLU A 78 20.73 22.71 23.44
N ARG A 79 20.37 21.45 23.18
CA ARG A 79 21.30 20.37 22.81
C ARG A 79 21.53 20.24 21.30
N ALA A 80 20.72 20.91 20.48
CA ALA A 80 20.82 20.91 19.02
C ALA A 80 21.79 21.97 18.46
N ALA A 81 22.36 22.83 19.32
CA ALA A 81 23.46 23.71 18.93
C ALA A 81 24.77 22.91 18.75
N PRO A 82 25.55 23.16 17.69
CA PRO A 82 26.76 22.41 17.36
C PRO A 82 27.87 22.51 18.42
#